data_AF-A0A2V9S0C6-F1
#
_entry.id   AF-A0A2V9S0C6-F1
#
_cell.length_a   1.000
_cell.length_b   1.000
_cell.length_c   1.000
_cell.angle_alpha   90.00
_cell.angle_beta   90.00
_cell.angle_gamma   90.00
#
_symmetry.space_group_name_H-M   'P 1'
#
loop_
_entity.id
_entity.type
_entity.pdbx_description
1 polymer ?
#
loop_
_entity_poly.entity_id
_entity_poly.type
_entity_poly.pdbx_seq_one_letter_code
_entity_poly.pdbx_strand_id
1 'polypeptide(L)'
;MVNGTLPAKWHHRAKLHERTVMSHDNFSTSRPAGMLLPQTLYRGLYVRIATKLGVDPSYVSRVARGERFSDPVENALRQEVHQITKKLGGRAVAADKPAHRGQKRLGFLVKRHRNSIQRDWLHHSQSDPGHRRLKLSAQKRTSPVLPLVDEALKSMKFTPKEMTHMKMKAATQHGGLRRAQGYTTTGLVEDYNLIRRCVSALAEKNLNRLDAHLLLHDLAQLSEALDIQLQHALKKFLARA
;
A
#
# COMPACT_ATOMS: atom_id res chain seq x y z
N MET A 1 -34.43 61.74 -15.94
CA MET A 1 -34.68 60.43 -16.55
C MET A 1 -33.37 59.94 -17.16
N VAL A 2 -32.82 58.83 -16.65
CA VAL A 2 -32.20 57.68 -17.35
C VAL A 2 -31.48 56.88 -16.27
N ASN A 3 -31.98 55.66 -16.05
CA ASN A 3 -31.42 54.60 -15.21
C ASN A 3 -30.21 53.96 -15.90
N GLY A 4 -29.21 53.49 -15.14
CA GLY A 4 -28.14 52.66 -15.69
C GLY A 4 -26.97 52.31 -14.75
N THR A 5 -27.28 51.59 -13.67
CA THR A 5 -26.55 50.41 -13.14
C THR A 5 -25.00 50.41 -13.06
N LEU A 6 -24.45 50.43 -11.84
CA LEU A 6 -23.81 49.27 -11.15
C LEU A 6 -23.40 49.65 -9.70
N PRO A 7 -23.51 48.73 -8.72
CA PRO A 7 -23.65 49.11 -7.31
C PRO A 7 -22.39 48.94 -6.46
N ALA A 8 -22.41 49.71 -5.36
CA ALA A 8 -21.53 49.61 -4.22
C ALA A 8 -21.70 48.28 -3.45
N LYS A 9 -20.56 47.73 -3.02
CA LYS A 9 -20.27 47.28 -1.64
C LYS A 9 -21.38 46.48 -0.94
N TRP A 10 -21.17 45.17 -0.78
CA TRP A 10 -21.78 44.38 0.28
C TRP A 10 -20.70 43.64 1.07
N HIS A 11 -20.59 44.00 2.34
CA HIS A 11 -19.97 43.20 3.38
C HIS A 11 -20.78 41.92 3.58
N HIS A 12 -20.15 40.74 3.66
CA HIS A 12 -20.61 39.68 4.56
C HIS A 12 -19.46 38.77 5.00
N ARG A 13 -19.45 38.57 6.31
CA ARG A 13 -18.58 37.72 7.13
C ARG A 13 -19.07 36.27 7.07
N ALA A 14 -18.11 35.34 7.15
CA ALA A 14 -18.22 33.93 7.55
C ALA A 14 -18.95 32.94 6.62
N LYS A 15 -18.21 31.97 6.08
CA LYS A 15 -18.19 30.56 6.55
C LYS A 15 -17.21 29.75 5.71
N LEU A 16 -16.09 29.38 6.34
CA LEU A 16 -15.24 28.28 5.89
C LEU A 16 -16.13 27.04 5.82
N HIS A 17 -16.47 26.61 4.60
CA HIS A 17 -17.09 25.32 4.40
C HIS A 17 -16.02 24.26 4.66
N GLU A 18 -16.20 23.54 5.77
CA GLU A 18 -15.68 22.20 5.96
C GLU A 18 -15.88 21.41 4.66
N ARG A 19 -14.78 21.07 3.98
CA ARG A 19 -14.81 20.04 2.97
C ARG A 19 -15.02 18.71 3.70
N THR A 20 -16.28 18.34 3.87
CA THR A 20 -16.73 16.98 4.13
C THR A 20 -16.08 16.06 3.10
N VAL A 21 -15.06 15.32 3.54
CA VAL A 21 -14.52 14.21 2.75
C VAL A 21 -15.60 13.14 2.76
N MET A 22 -16.31 13.01 1.64
CA MET A 22 -17.25 11.92 1.40
C MET A 22 -16.49 10.59 1.51
N SER A 23 -16.65 9.92 2.65
CA SER A 23 -16.33 8.50 2.80
C SER A 23 -17.46 7.70 2.16
N HIS A 24 -17.22 7.13 0.99
CA HIS A 24 -18.01 6.01 0.52
C HIS A 24 -17.09 4.82 0.36
N ASP A 25 -17.26 3.86 1.26
CA ASP A 25 -17.13 2.44 0.95
C ASP A 25 -17.92 1.68 2.03
N ASN A 26 -19.17 1.35 1.67
CA ASN A 26 -20.01 0.41 2.40
C ASN A 26 -19.41 -0.99 2.23
N PHE A 27 -18.47 -1.36 3.09
CA PHE A 27 -18.07 -2.75 3.26
C PHE A 27 -19.07 -3.46 4.19
N SER A 28 -20.27 -3.75 3.67
CA SER A 28 -21.15 -4.72 4.30
C SER A 28 -20.58 -6.11 4.03
N THR A 29 -19.83 -6.63 4.99
CA THR A 29 -19.73 -8.07 5.18
C THR A 29 -19.61 -8.32 6.67
N SER A 30 -20.69 -8.85 7.23
CA SER A 30 -20.77 -9.44 8.57
C SER A 30 -19.48 -10.19 8.91
N ARG A 31 -18.68 -9.61 9.81
CA ARG A 31 -17.46 -10.19 10.35
C ARG A 31 -17.51 -10.09 11.88
N PRO A 32 -16.93 -11.06 12.60
CA PRO A 32 -17.05 -11.13 14.04
C PRO A 32 -16.49 -9.86 14.68
N ALA A 33 -17.32 -9.23 15.51
CA ALA A 33 -16.94 -8.06 16.30
C ALA A 33 -15.69 -8.40 17.12
N GLY A 34 -14.59 -7.68 16.88
CA GLY A 34 -13.36 -7.80 17.67
C GLY A 34 -12.04 -7.90 16.89
N MET A 35 -12.05 -8.08 15.56
CA MET A 35 -10.81 -8.16 14.80
C MET A 35 -10.34 -6.76 14.33
N LEU A 36 -9.41 -6.16 15.08
CA LEU A 36 -8.74 -4.91 14.67
C LEU A 36 -7.86 -5.19 13.46
N LEU A 37 -8.27 -4.73 12.27
CA LEU A 37 -7.46 -4.85 11.06
C LEU A 37 -6.17 -4.02 11.23
N PRO A 38 -4.98 -4.54 10.87
CA PRO A 38 -3.73 -3.78 10.91
C PRO A 38 -3.87 -2.43 10.18
N GLN A 39 -4.58 -2.42 9.06
CA GLN A 39 -4.88 -1.26 8.23
C GLN A 39 -5.57 -0.12 9.02
N THR A 40 -6.46 -0.47 9.97
CA THR A 40 -7.16 0.52 10.81
C THR A 40 -6.26 1.09 11.90
N LEU A 41 -5.31 0.31 12.42
CA LEU A 41 -4.40 0.74 13.47
C LEU A 41 -3.25 1.59 12.94
N TYR A 42 -2.76 1.29 11.73
CA TYR A 42 -1.77 2.12 11.04
C TYR A 42 -2.37 3.39 10.43
N ARG A 43 -3.67 3.41 10.12
CA ARG A 43 -4.34 4.62 9.63
C ARG A 43 -4.27 5.73 10.67
N GLY A 44 -3.84 6.92 10.25
CA GLY A 44 -3.74 8.10 11.12
C GLY A 44 -2.55 8.08 12.09
N LEU A 45 -1.62 7.13 11.97
CA LEU A 45 -0.41 7.02 12.81
C LEU A 45 0.31 8.37 12.95
N TYR A 46 0.64 8.99 11.82
CA TYR A 46 1.36 10.27 11.80
C TYR A 46 0.55 11.41 12.41
N VAL A 47 -0.77 11.43 12.23
CA VAL A 47 -1.67 12.45 12.80
C VAL A 47 -1.73 12.33 14.32
N ARG A 48 -1.76 11.12 14.87
CA ARG A 48 -1.75 10.90 16.33
C ARG A 48 -0.44 11.35 16.96
N ILE A 49 0.69 11.00 16.35
CA ILE A 49 2.02 11.40 16.81
C ILE A 49 2.18 12.92 16.71
N ALA A 50 1.75 13.51 15.59
CA ALA A 50 1.73 14.95 15.37
C ALA A 50 0.94 15.70 16.45
N THR A 51 -0.29 15.23 16.73
CA THR A 51 -1.16 15.81 17.77
C THR A 51 -0.53 15.67 19.15
N LYS A 52 0.06 14.50 19.48
CA LYS A 52 0.73 14.24 20.77
C LYS A 52 1.93 15.16 21.01
N LEU A 53 2.67 15.49 19.96
CA LEU A 53 3.90 16.27 20.04
C LEU A 53 3.73 17.75 19.65
N GLY A 54 2.53 18.17 19.25
CA GLY A 54 2.26 19.54 18.80
C GLY A 54 2.99 19.92 17.50
N VAL A 55 3.25 18.95 16.62
CA VAL A 55 3.96 19.16 15.34
C VAL A 55 3.07 18.84 14.15
N ASP A 56 3.47 19.28 12.94
CA ASP A 56 2.71 18.97 11.73
C ASP A 56 2.88 17.49 11.29
N PRO A 57 1.81 16.80 10.84
CA PRO A 57 1.91 15.41 10.35
C PRO A 57 2.90 15.20 9.20
N SER A 58 3.12 16.21 8.36
CA SER A 58 4.13 16.15 7.30
C SER A 58 5.56 16.16 7.86
N TYR A 59 5.79 16.84 8.99
CA TYR A 59 7.07 16.80 9.69
C TYR A 59 7.33 15.39 10.26
N VAL A 60 6.31 14.76 10.86
CA VAL A 60 6.39 13.36 11.33
C VAL A 60 6.68 12.41 10.16
N SER A 61 6.01 12.60 9.02
CA SER A 61 6.25 11.82 7.80
C SER A 61 7.68 11.99 7.27
N ARG A 62 8.24 13.20 7.31
CA ARG A 62 9.63 13.48 6.90
C ARG A 62 10.64 12.78 7.82
N VAL A 63 10.40 12.78 9.13
CA VAL A 63 11.23 12.04 10.10
C VAL A 63 11.13 10.54 9.88
N ALA A 64 9.92 10.00 9.70
CA ALA A 64 9.71 8.58 9.42
C ALA A 64 10.40 8.10 8.13
N ARG A 65 10.57 8.99 7.14
CA ARG A 65 11.26 8.72 5.88
C ARG A 65 12.77 8.98 5.94
N GLY A 66 13.30 9.43 7.09
CA GLY A 66 14.73 9.75 7.27
C GLY A 66 15.18 11.05 6.61
N GLU A 67 14.25 11.91 6.18
CA GLU A 67 14.56 13.21 5.58
C GLU A 67 14.82 14.30 6.63
N ARG A 68 14.45 14.03 7.89
CA ARG A 68 14.64 14.90 9.04
C ARG A 68 14.95 14.05 10.27
N PHE A 69 15.63 14.66 11.23
CA PHE A 69 15.97 14.02 12.51
C PHE A 69 15.24 14.72 13.65
N SER A 70 14.67 13.93 14.55
CA SER A 70 13.99 14.44 15.75
C SER A 70 13.78 13.29 16.73
N ASP A 71 14.62 13.23 17.77
CA ASP A 71 14.54 12.18 18.80
C ASP A 71 13.14 12.06 19.42
N PRO A 72 12.40 13.15 19.71
CA PRO A 72 11.03 13.05 20.23
C PRO A 72 10.07 12.35 19.26
N VAL A 73 10.17 12.66 17.95
CA VAL A 73 9.30 12.10 16.92
C VAL A 73 9.67 10.64 16.64
N GLU A 74 10.96 10.32 16.57
CA GLU A 74 11.44 8.94 16.40
C GLU A 74 11.01 8.05 17.58
N ASN A 75 11.14 8.55 18.81
CA ASN A 75 10.68 7.84 19.99
C ASN A 75 9.17 7.64 20.00
N ALA A 76 8.39 8.65 19.61
CA ALA A 76 6.94 8.54 19.50
C ALA A 76 6.51 7.55 18.41
N LEU A 77 7.20 7.53 17.26
CA LEU A 77 6.98 6.54 16.19
C LEU A 77 7.23 5.11 16.70
N ARG A 78 8.36 4.89 17.39
CA ARG A 78 8.71 3.59 17.98
C ARG A 78 7.65 3.13 19.00
N GLN A 79 7.22 4.02 19.89
CA GLN A 79 6.21 3.72 20.90
C GLN A 79 4.85 3.39 20.26
N GLU A 80 4.39 4.19 19.32
CA GLU A 80 3.07 4.03 18.70
C GLU A 80 3.00 2.73 17.87
N VAL A 81 4.06 2.42 17.12
CA VAL A 81 4.19 1.12 16.42
C VAL A 81 4.20 -0.04 17.42
N HIS A 82 4.93 0.08 18.52
CA HIS A 82 4.94 -0.94 19.57
C HIS A 82 3.54 -1.17 20.18
N GLN A 83 2.78 -0.11 20.42
CA GLN A 83 1.41 -0.21 20.92
C GLN A 83 0.46 -0.84 19.90
N ILE A 84 0.60 -0.51 18.61
CA ILE A 84 -0.17 -1.16 17.53
C ILE A 84 0.14 -2.65 17.49
N THR A 85 1.42 -3.04 17.57
CA THR A 85 1.84 -4.43 17.62
C THR A 85 1.29 -5.15 18.86
N LYS A 86 1.26 -4.50 20.03
CA LYS A 86 0.65 -5.05 21.25
C LYS A 86 -0.86 -5.26 21.11
N LYS A 87 -1.57 -4.30 20.49
CA LYS A 87 -3.02 -4.39 20.23
C LYS A 87 -3.37 -5.46 19.19
N LEU A 88 -2.51 -5.67 18.20
CA LEU A 88 -2.62 -6.76 17.23
C LEU A 88 -2.24 -8.12 17.85
N GLY A 89 -1.25 -8.11 18.74
CA GLY A 89 -0.70 -9.27 19.43
C GLY A 89 -1.29 -9.47 20.82
N GLY A 90 -2.61 -9.35 20.98
CA GLY A 90 -3.36 -9.66 22.22
C GLY A 90 -3.28 -11.12 22.69
N ARG A 91 -2.12 -11.76 22.53
CA ARG A 91 -1.63 -12.89 23.30
C ARG A 91 -0.12 -12.70 23.44
N ALA A 92 0.28 -12.40 24.67
CA ALA A 92 1.61 -11.98 25.11
C ALA A 92 2.81 -12.49 24.29
N VAL A 93 3.68 -11.56 23.88
CA VAL A 93 5.12 -11.84 23.82
C VAL A 93 5.72 -11.10 25.01
N ALA A 94 5.98 -11.87 26.06
CA ALA A 94 6.77 -11.44 27.19
C ALA A 94 8.09 -10.83 26.69
N ALA A 95 8.54 -9.78 27.38
CA ALA A 95 9.86 -9.23 27.18
C ALA A 95 10.91 -10.34 27.37
N ASP A 96 11.52 -10.81 26.28
CA ASP A 96 12.74 -11.57 26.34
C ASP A 96 13.62 -11.28 25.11
N LYS A 97 14.93 -11.41 25.33
CA LYS A 97 16.07 -11.14 24.44
C LYS A 97 15.94 -11.77 23.03
N PRO A 98 16.75 -11.31 22.05
CA PRO A 98 16.43 -11.46 20.63
C PRO A 98 16.57 -12.91 20.15
N ALA A 99 15.45 -13.61 20.06
CA ALA A 99 15.35 -14.88 19.36
C ALA A 99 15.21 -14.67 17.83
N HIS A 100 16.20 -14.02 17.19
CA HIS A 100 16.26 -13.90 15.71
C HIS A 100 16.64 -15.23 15.01
N ARG A 101 16.94 -16.30 15.76
CA ARG A 101 17.35 -17.59 15.20
C ARG A 101 16.12 -18.42 14.78
N GLY A 102 15.43 -18.02 13.72
CA GLY A 102 14.42 -18.86 13.09
C GLY A 102 13.33 -18.12 12.32
N GLN A 103 13.08 -16.86 12.68
CA GLN A 103 12.12 -16.00 11.99
C GLN A 103 12.60 -15.66 10.58
N LYS A 104 11.67 -15.58 9.63
CA LYS A 104 11.96 -15.36 8.21
C LYS A 104 11.62 -13.93 7.82
N ARG A 105 12.40 -13.37 6.89
CA ARG A 105 12.05 -12.12 6.19
C ARG A 105 10.84 -12.32 5.29
N LEU A 106 10.09 -11.26 5.01
CA LEU A 106 8.95 -11.32 4.11
C LEU A 106 9.37 -11.86 2.74
N GLY A 107 10.50 -11.37 2.21
CA GLY A 107 10.99 -11.79 0.90
C GLY A 107 11.26 -13.30 0.79
N PHE A 108 11.72 -13.94 1.88
CA PHE A 108 11.88 -15.40 1.92
C PHE A 108 10.53 -16.10 1.87
N LEU A 109 9.55 -15.62 2.65
CA LEU A 109 8.22 -16.22 2.71
C LEU A 109 7.49 -16.08 1.37
N VAL A 110 7.49 -14.87 0.79
CA VAL A 110 6.90 -14.61 -0.53
C VAL A 110 7.52 -15.55 -1.58
N LYS A 111 8.86 -15.67 -1.60
CA LYS A 111 9.57 -16.59 -2.52
C LYS A 111 9.12 -18.05 -2.37
N ARG A 112 8.90 -18.51 -1.14
CA ARG A 112 8.43 -19.88 -0.85
C ARG A 112 6.97 -20.11 -1.26
N HIS A 113 6.14 -19.08 -1.17
CA HIS A 113 4.68 -19.18 -1.37
C HIS A 113 4.19 -18.56 -2.70
N ARG A 114 5.08 -18.37 -3.68
CA ARG A 114 4.78 -17.76 -4.99
C ARG A 114 3.55 -18.35 -5.70
N ASN A 115 3.44 -19.67 -5.74
CA ASN A 115 2.30 -20.34 -6.39
C ASN A 115 0.97 -20.12 -5.64
N SER A 116 1.01 -19.93 -4.31
CA SER A 116 -0.18 -19.56 -3.54
C SER A 116 -0.59 -18.13 -3.88
N ILE A 117 0.36 -17.21 -3.96
CA ILE A 117 0.10 -15.81 -4.34
C ILE A 117 -0.57 -15.74 -5.72
N GLN A 118 -0.06 -16.48 -6.72
CA GLN A 118 -0.66 -16.51 -8.06
C GLN A 118 -2.11 -17.04 -8.04
N ARG A 119 -2.37 -18.08 -7.22
CA ARG A 119 -3.70 -18.68 -7.09
C ARG A 119 -4.69 -17.76 -6.39
N ASP A 120 -4.28 -17.16 -5.27
CA ASP A 120 -5.08 -16.21 -4.50
C ASP A 120 -5.37 -14.98 -5.36
N TRP A 121 -4.37 -14.50 -6.09
CA TRP A 121 -4.51 -13.42 -7.05
C TRP A 121 -5.54 -13.76 -8.14
N LEU A 122 -5.49 -14.96 -8.73
CA LEU A 122 -6.45 -15.40 -9.74
C LEU A 122 -7.87 -15.37 -9.18
N HIS A 123 -8.07 -15.98 -8.01
CA HIS A 123 -9.36 -16.03 -7.33
C HIS A 123 -9.92 -14.60 -7.11
N HIS A 124 -9.11 -13.68 -6.60
CA HIS A 124 -9.55 -12.30 -6.39
C HIS A 124 -9.81 -11.55 -7.72
N SER A 125 -8.98 -11.75 -8.74
CA SER A 125 -9.15 -11.12 -10.05
C SER A 125 -10.44 -11.56 -10.75
N GLN A 126 -10.95 -12.76 -10.46
CA GLN A 126 -12.21 -13.25 -11.05
C GLN A 126 -13.43 -12.59 -10.42
N SER A 127 -13.33 -12.16 -9.17
CA SER A 127 -14.39 -11.44 -8.44
C SER A 127 -14.43 -9.93 -8.75
N ASP A 128 -13.35 -9.37 -9.30
CA ASP A 128 -13.24 -7.93 -9.55
C ASP A 128 -13.96 -7.50 -10.85
N PRO A 129 -14.92 -6.54 -10.78
CA PRO A 129 -15.60 -5.98 -11.94
C PRO A 129 -14.67 -5.47 -13.06
N GLY A 130 -13.49 -4.94 -12.72
CA GLY A 130 -12.51 -4.44 -13.69
C GLY A 130 -11.93 -5.53 -14.59
N HIS A 131 -11.88 -6.76 -14.06
CA HIS A 131 -11.25 -7.92 -14.68
C HIS A 131 -12.26 -8.93 -15.24
N ARG A 132 -13.53 -8.88 -14.80
CA ARG A 132 -14.59 -9.82 -15.22
C ARG A 132 -14.99 -9.67 -16.69
N ARG A 133 -14.84 -8.48 -17.27
CA ARG A 133 -15.27 -8.19 -18.66
C ARG A 133 -14.41 -8.84 -19.74
N LEU A 134 -13.18 -9.24 -19.42
CA LEU A 134 -12.22 -9.76 -20.40
C LEU A 134 -12.24 -11.28 -20.46
N LYS A 135 -12.51 -11.82 -21.66
CA LYS A 135 -12.48 -13.26 -21.97
C LYS A 135 -11.03 -13.76 -22.09
N LEU A 136 -10.33 -13.86 -20.95
CA LEU A 136 -9.00 -14.43 -20.86
C LEU A 136 -9.01 -15.75 -20.10
N SER A 137 -8.22 -16.72 -20.56
CA SER A 137 -7.96 -17.94 -19.79
C SER A 137 -7.22 -17.63 -18.49
N ALA A 138 -7.39 -18.48 -17.49
CA ALA A 138 -6.68 -18.36 -16.21
C ALA A 138 -5.16 -18.26 -16.39
N GLN A 139 -4.59 -19.01 -17.35
CA GLN A 139 -3.16 -18.98 -17.67
C GLN A 139 -2.74 -17.62 -18.25
N LYS A 140 -3.47 -17.10 -19.24
CA LYS A 140 -3.18 -15.77 -19.84
C LYS A 140 -3.35 -14.64 -18.83
N ARG A 141 -4.28 -14.80 -17.89
CA ARG A 141 -4.54 -13.81 -16.84
C ARG A 141 -3.40 -13.76 -15.82
N THR A 142 -2.90 -14.93 -15.41
CA THR A 142 -1.90 -15.06 -14.34
C THR A 142 -0.45 -15.05 -14.82
N SER A 143 -0.19 -15.18 -16.12
CA SER A 143 1.17 -15.20 -16.67
C SER A 143 2.10 -14.06 -16.21
N PRO A 144 1.62 -12.82 -15.93
CA PRO A 144 2.51 -11.75 -15.47
C PRO A 144 2.78 -11.77 -13.96
N VAL A 145 1.97 -12.47 -13.17
CA VAL A 145 1.96 -12.33 -11.70
C VAL A 145 3.29 -12.76 -11.08
N LEU A 146 3.80 -13.95 -11.41
CA LEU A 146 5.07 -14.42 -10.87
C LEU A 146 6.28 -13.58 -11.33
N PRO A 147 6.40 -13.21 -12.62
CA PRO A 147 7.43 -12.25 -13.05
C PRO A 147 7.42 -10.93 -12.28
N LEU A 148 6.23 -10.35 -12.01
CA LEU A 148 6.11 -9.11 -11.25
C LEU A 148 6.55 -9.28 -9.79
N VAL A 149 6.08 -10.35 -9.13
CA VAL A 149 6.48 -10.68 -7.75
C VAL A 149 7.99 -10.90 -7.65
N ASP A 150 8.59 -11.64 -8.59
CA ASP A 150 10.02 -11.92 -8.59
C ASP A 150 10.86 -10.68 -8.85
N GLU A 151 10.42 -9.80 -9.75
CA GLU A 151 11.06 -8.51 -9.99
C GLU A 151 10.97 -7.61 -8.75
N ALA A 152 9.81 -7.54 -8.09
CA ALA A 152 9.65 -6.76 -6.87
C ALA A 152 10.57 -7.26 -5.74
N LEU A 153 10.64 -8.58 -5.54
CA LEU A 153 11.55 -9.19 -4.56
C LEU A 153 13.04 -8.92 -4.83
N LYS A 154 13.43 -8.77 -6.10
CA LYS A 154 14.79 -8.37 -6.47
C LYS A 154 15.03 -6.90 -6.14
N SER A 155 14.05 -6.04 -6.41
CA SER A 155 14.14 -4.60 -6.18
C SER A 155 14.18 -4.23 -4.70
N MET A 156 13.50 -4.98 -3.82
CA MET A 156 13.50 -4.74 -2.35
C MET A 156 14.88 -4.74 -1.68
N LYS A 157 15.95 -5.16 -2.39
CA LYS A 157 17.33 -5.12 -1.89
C LYS A 157 17.98 -3.75 -2.00
N PHE A 158 17.35 -2.84 -2.73
CA PHE A 158 17.86 -1.51 -3.02
C PHE A 158 17.06 -0.46 -2.24
N THR A 159 17.62 0.73 -2.08
CA THR A 159 16.90 1.87 -1.53
C THR A 159 15.82 2.37 -2.51
N PRO A 160 14.77 3.07 -2.05
CA PRO A 160 13.76 3.67 -2.94
C PRO A 160 14.37 4.53 -4.06
N LYS A 161 15.40 5.31 -3.73
CA LYS A 161 16.12 6.15 -4.70
C LYS A 161 16.77 5.31 -5.79
N GLU A 162 17.48 4.24 -5.42
CA GLU A 162 18.11 3.34 -6.39
C GLU A 162 17.06 2.61 -7.25
N MET A 163 15.94 2.20 -6.64
CA MET A 163 14.84 1.53 -7.37
C MET A 163 14.28 2.39 -8.51
N THR A 164 14.21 3.71 -8.34
CA THR A 164 13.67 4.62 -9.38
C THR A 164 14.49 4.62 -10.68
N HIS A 165 15.76 4.21 -10.61
CA HIS A 165 16.66 4.08 -11.75
C HIS A 165 16.66 2.66 -12.35
N MET A 166 16.01 1.69 -11.71
CA MET A 166 15.99 0.32 -12.18
C MET A 166 15.11 0.15 -13.42
N LYS A 167 15.56 -0.70 -14.35
CA LYS A 167 14.73 -1.13 -15.47
C LYS A 167 13.79 -2.24 -14.97
N MET A 168 12.51 -1.91 -14.78
CA MET A 168 11.46 -2.87 -14.43
C MET A 168 10.95 -3.57 -15.70
N LYS A 169 11.67 -4.60 -16.17
CA LYS A 169 11.40 -5.32 -17.42
C LYS A 169 10.07 -6.06 -17.36
N ALA A 170 9.80 -6.80 -16.28
CA ALA A 170 8.56 -7.55 -16.14
C ALA A 170 7.35 -6.58 -16.10
N ALA A 171 7.48 -5.47 -15.39
CA ALA A 171 6.45 -4.43 -15.36
C ALA A 171 6.22 -3.77 -16.73
N THR A 172 7.29 -3.46 -17.46
CA THR A 172 7.19 -2.91 -18.82
C THR A 172 6.47 -3.90 -19.75
N GLN A 173 6.86 -5.17 -19.73
CA GLN A 173 6.20 -6.23 -20.51
C GLN A 173 4.73 -6.41 -20.12
N HIS A 174 4.43 -6.36 -18.82
CA HIS A 174 3.07 -6.43 -18.29
C HIS A 174 2.17 -5.33 -18.84
N GLY A 175 2.62 -4.07 -18.82
CA GLY A 175 1.87 -2.94 -19.39
C GLY A 175 1.56 -3.14 -20.88
N GLY A 176 2.55 -3.58 -21.66
CA GLY A 176 2.35 -3.88 -23.09
C GLY A 176 1.36 -5.03 -23.31
N LEU A 177 1.47 -6.10 -22.53
CA LEU A 177 0.57 -7.25 -22.60
C LEU A 177 -0.87 -6.86 -22.27
N ARG A 178 -1.09 -6.12 -21.17
CA ARG A 178 -2.42 -5.69 -20.74
C ARG A 178 -3.07 -4.77 -21.77
N ARG A 179 -2.29 -3.87 -22.40
CA ARG A 179 -2.76 -3.05 -23.53
C ARG A 179 -3.26 -3.94 -24.68
N ALA A 180 -2.45 -4.90 -25.12
CA ALA A 180 -2.82 -5.82 -26.19
C ALA A 180 -4.02 -6.71 -25.84
N GLN A 181 -4.27 -6.95 -24.55
CA GLN A 181 -5.43 -7.71 -24.04
C GLN A 181 -6.69 -6.85 -23.85
N GLY A 182 -6.65 -5.55 -24.13
CA GLY A 182 -7.80 -4.65 -23.98
C GLY A 182 -8.13 -4.30 -22.53
N TYR A 183 -7.16 -4.37 -21.61
CA TYR A 183 -7.36 -3.90 -20.23
C TYR A 183 -7.70 -2.42 -20.20
N THR A 184 -8.38 -2.01 -19.13
CA THR A 184 -8.51 -0.60 -18.77
C THR A 184 -7.31 -0.16 -17.94
N THR A 185 -7.00 1.13 -17.93
CA THR A 185 -5.96 1.70 -17.04
C THR A 185 -6.23 1.36 -15.58
N THR A 186 -7.50 1.42 -15.13
CA THR A 186 -7.90 1.04 -13.78
C THR A 186 -7.70 -0.45 -13.51
N GLY A 187 -7.98 -1.32 -14.49
CA GLY A 187 -7.71 -2.75 -14.38
C GLY A 187 -6.22 -3.05 -14.21
N LEU A 188 -5.36 -2.32 -14.94
CA LEU A 188 -3.91 -2.44 -14.77
C LEU A 188 -3.45 -2.03 -13.36
N VAL A 189 -3.96 -0.92 -12.81
CA VAL A 189 -3.67 -0.52 -11.43
C VAL A 189 -4.11 -1.61 -10.45
N GLU A 190 -5.27 -2.19 -10.69
CA GLU A 190 -5.83 -3.21 -9.81
C GLU A 190 -5.06 -4.54 -9.83
N ASP A 191 -4.39 -4.91 -10.94
CA ASP A 191 -3.44 -6.04 -10.97
C ASP A 191 -2.38 -5.91 -9.83
N TYR A 192 -1.82 -4.70 -9.63
CA TYR A 192 -0.80 -4.42 -8.59
C TYR A 192 -1.39 -4.37 -7.18
N ASN A 193 -2.57 -3.76 -7.03
CA ASN A 193 -3.28 -3.76 -5.75
C ASN A 193 -3.59 -5.18 -5.28
N LEU A 194 -4.02 -6.06 -6.19
CA LEU A 194 -4.27 -7.46 -5.89
C LEU A 194 -2.99 -8.19 -5.46
N ILE A 195 -1.84 -7.94 -6.11
CA ILE A 195 -0.54 -8.50 -5.66
C ILE A 195 -0.24 -8.05 -4.23
N ARG A 196 -0.38 -6.75 -3.94
CA ARG A 196 -0.15 -6.19 -2.59
C ARG A 196 -1.04 -6.84 -1.55
N ARG A 197 -2.34 -7.01 -1.86
CA ARG A 197 -3.30 -7.68 -0.98
C ARG A 197 -2.93 -9.14 -0.74
N CYS A 198 -2.56 -9.89 -1.78
CA CYS A 198 -2.16 -11.29 -1.65
C CYS A 198 -0.91 -11.45 -0.78
N VAL A 199 0.10 -10.60 -0.96
CA VAL A 199 1.32 -10.65 -0.13
C VAL A 199 1.03 -10.23 1.32
N SER A 200 0.19 -9.22 1.53
CA SER A 200 -0.21 -8.79 2.88
C SER A 200 -0.97 -9.90 3.61
N ALA A 201 -1.92 -10.54 2.95
CA ALA A 201 -2.66 -11.68 3.50
C ALA A 201 -1.74 -12.87 3.80
N LEU A 202 -0.74 -13.13 2.95
CA LEU A 202 0.29 -14.14 3.23
C LEU A 202 1.08 -13.79 4.50
N ALA A 203 1.47 -12.52 4.65
CA ALA A 203 2.20 -12.05 5.83
C ALA A 203 1.36 -12.19 7.11
N GLU A 204 0.10 -11.76 7.07
CA GLU A 204 -0.86 -11.89 8.17
C GLU A 204 -1.01 -13.35 8.63
N LYS A 205 -1.19 -14.29 7.69
CA LYS A 205 -1.29 -15.74 7.97
C LYS A 205 -0.02 -16.35 8.57
N ASN A 206 1.12 -15.64 8.52
CA ASN A 206 2.43 -16.16 8.94
C ASN A 206 3.15 -15.20 9.91
N LEU A 207 2.44 -14.30 10.60
CA LEU A 207 3.04 -13.30 11.50
C LEU A 207 3.96 -13.94 12.55
N ASN A 208 3.57 -15.09 13.11
CA ASN A 208 4.37 -15.84 14.09
C ASN A 208 5.67 -16.42 13.53
N ARG A 209 5.84 -16.48 12.20
CA ARG A 209 7.03 -16.98 11.51
C ARG A 209 7.89 -15.86 10.93
N LEU A 210 7.38 -14.63 10.94
CA LEU A 210 8.04 -13.47 10.37
C LEU A 210 8.83 -12.72 11.43
N ASP A 211 9.92 -12.09 10.99
CA ASP A 211 10.64 -11.13 11.83
C ASP A 211 9.82 -9.84 11.92
N ALA A 212 9.15 -9.63 13.05
CA ALA A 212 8.27 -8.48 13.27
C ALA A 212 9.02 -7.13 13.21
N HIS A 213 10.30 -7.10 13.58
CA HIS A 213 11.10 -5.87 13.54
C HIS A 213 11.38 -5.42 12.11
N LEU A 214 11.48 -6.37 11.18
CA LEU A 214 11.79 -6.12 9.78
C LEU A 214 10.56 -6.17 8.87
N LEU A 215 9.41 -6.63 9.37
CA LEU A 215 8.18 -6.76 8.60
C LEU A 215 7.69 -5.43 8.05
N LEU A 216 7.66 -4.37 8.86
CA LEU A 216 7.22 -3.04 8.40
C LEU A 216 8.15 -2.47 7.33
N HIS A 217 9.46 -2.65 7.52
CA HIS A 217 10.45 -2.27 6.53
C HIS A 217 10.25 -3.06 5.23
N ASP A 218 10.08 -4.39 5.30
CA ASP A 218 9.87 -5.23 4.13
C ASP A 218 8.57 -4.89 3.38
N LEU A 219 7.47 -4.59 4.10
CA LEU A 219 6.20 -4.18 3.50
C LEU A 219 6.31 -2.80 2.82
N ALA A 220 7.09 -1.87 3.41
CA ALA A 220 7.38 -0.58 2.80
C ALA A 220 8.22 -0.73 1.51
N GLN A 221 9.28 -1.56 1.55
CA GLN A 221 10.11 -1.84 0.38
C GLN A 221 9.32 -2.52 -0.75
N LEU A 222 8.46 -3.48 -0.41
CA LEU A 222 7.57 -4.10 -1.39
C LEU A 222 6.61 -3.09 -2.00
N SER A 223 6.06 -2.19 -1.17
CA SER A 223 5.13 -1.17 -1.61
C SER A 223 5.76 -0.24 -2.63
N GLU A 224 6.96 0.27 -2.33
CA GLU A 224 7.74 1.11 -3.24
C GLU A 224 8.06 0.38 -4.55
N ALA A 225 8.52 -0.88 -4.47
CA ALA A 225 8.83 -1.66 -5.65
C ALA A 225 7.60 -1.84 -6.58
N LEU A 226 6.42 -2.11 -6.02
CA LEU A 226 5.18 -2.25 -6.79
C LEU A 226 4.73 -0.90 -7.39
N ASP A 227 4.89 0.21 -6.69
CA ASP A 227 4.52 1.53 -7.19
C ASP A 227 5.42 1.96 -8.37
N ILE A 228 6.73 1.71 -8.27
CA ILE A 228 7.68 1.93 -9.37
C ILE A 228 7.35 1.01 -10.55
N GLN A 229 7.08 -0.28 -10.31
CA GLN A 229 6.63 -1.18 -11.37
C GLN A 229 5.36 -0.67 -12.06
N LEU A 230 4.36 -0.22 -11.30
CA LEU A 230 3.12 0.33 -11.86
C LEU A 230 3.41 1.53 -12.76
N GLN A 231 4.32 2.43 -12.37
CA GLN A 231 4.73 3.54 -13.25
C GLN A 231 5.34 3.06 -14.57
N HIS A 232 6.23 2.06 -14.53
CA HIS A 232 6.81 1.46 -15.75
C HIS A 232 5.75 0.78 -16.63
N ALA A 233 4.83 0.04 -16.01
CA ALA A 233 3.73 -0.61 -16.71
C ALA A 233 2.79 0.42 -17.35
N LEU A 234 2.41 1.48 -16.63
CA LEU A 234 1.57 2.57 -17.15
C LEU A 234 2.24 3.29 -18.31
N LYS A 235 3.53 3.61 -18.21
CA LYS A 235 4.29 4.21 -19.33
C LYS A 235 4.18 3.36 -20.59
N LYS A 236 4.39 2.04 -20.48
CA LYS A 236 4.29 1.15 -21.65
C LYS A 236 2.85 0.94 -22.11
N PHE A 237 1.90 0.85 -21.19
CA PHE A 237 0.48 0.65 -21.46
C PHE A 237 -0.11 1.85 -22.22
N LEU A 238 0.30 3.08 -21.86
CA LEU A 238 -0.21 4.33 -22.45
C LEU A 238 0.56 4.79 -23.68
N ALA A 239 1.78 4.29 -23.93
CA ALA A 239 2.57 4.63 -25.10
C ALA A 239 1.75 4.43 -26.39
N ARG A 240 1.64 5.45 -27.24
CA ARG A 240 0.92 5.34 -28.52
C ARG A 240 1.58 4.27 -29.39
N ALA A 241 0.76 3.59 -30.20
CA ALA A 241 1.26 2.67 -31.22
C ALA A 241 1.91 3.49 -32.35
#